data_AF-A0A7C0ZXH4-F1
#
_entry.id   AF-A0A7C0ZXH4-F1
#
_cell.length_a   1.000
_cell.length_b   1.000
_cell.length_c   1.000
_cell.angle_alpha   90.00
_cell.angle_beta   90.00
_cell.angle_gamma   90.00
#
_symmetry.space_group_name_H-M   'P 1'
#
loop_
_entity.id
_entity.type
_entity.pdbx_description
1 polymer ?
#
loop_
_entity_poly.entity_id
_entity_poly.type
_entity_poly.pdbx_seq_one_letter_code
_entity_poly.pdbx_strand_id
1 'polypeptide(L)'
;MNDFENFIAEVKEKLKSEGKLPKLAKISINDTVYVVRGFNRKEWLEFANEAMNKGVQLESPEFEELTVSRMLVYPDNISFDSLEAGISTTLFDLIMQLSGFTGNSVSEPEFI
;
A
#
# COMPACT_ATOMS: atom_id res chain seq x y z
N MET A 1 14.08 -21.92 3.02
CA MET A 1 12.86 -21.23 3.47
C MET A 1 13.06 -19.75 3.18
N ASN A 2 12.12 -19.15 2.46
CA ASN A 2 12.29 -17.86 1.78
C ASN A 2 12.16 -16.70 2.80
N ASP A 3 13.12 -15.77 2.84
CA ASP A 3 13.06 -14.61 3.76
C ASP A 3 11.77 -13.78 3.57
N PHE A 4 11.25 -13.78 2.34
CA PHE A 4 9.95 -13.20 2.00
C PHE A 4 8.77 -13.84 2.75
N GLU A 5 8.69 -15.18 2.81
CA GLU A 5 7.56 -15.87 3.43
C GLU A 5 7.57 -15.70 4.95
N ASN A 6 8.76 -15.70 5.57
CA ASN A 6 8.92 -15.44 6.99
C ASN A 6 8.51 -14.00 7.35
N PHE A 7 8.92 -13.01 6.54
CA PHE A 7 8.55 -11.62 6.74
C PHE A 7 7.03 -11.40 6.63
N ILE A 8 6.39 -11.98 5.60
CA ILE A 8 4.93 -11.88 5.45
C ILE A 8 4.19 -12.60 6.58
N ALA A 9 4.71 -13.74 7.07
CA ALA A 9 4.14 -14.43 8.22
C ALA A 9 4.20 -13.56 9.49
N GLU A 10 5.32 -12.89 9.74
CA GLU A 10 5.50 -11.99 10.88
C GLU A 10 4.55 -10.79 10.80
N VAL A 11 4.44 -10.14 9.63
CA VAL A 11 3.51 -9.03 9.40
C VAL A 11 2.06 -9.49 9.61
N LYS A 12 1.68 -10.67 9.11
CA LYS A 12 0.34 -11.24 9.31
C LYS A 12 0.05 -11.53 10.78
N GLU A 13 1.02 -12.04 11.54
CA GLU A 13 0.85 -12.34 12.96
C GLU A 13 0.67 -11.05 13.78
N LYS A 14 1.49 -10.03 13.51
CA LYS A 14 1.39 -8.71 14.14
C LYS A 14 0.02 -8.08 13.89
N LEU A 15 -0.44 -8.09 12.63
CA LEU A 15 -1.75 -7.55 12.25
C LEU A 15 -2.93 -8.34 12.85
N LYS A 16 -2.82 -9.66 13.00
CA LYS A 16 -3.83 -10.48 13.71
C LYS A 16 -3.94 -10.08 15.18
N SER A 17 -2.82 -9.78 15.84
CA SER A 17 -2.81 -9.37 17.25
C SER A 17 -3.51 -8.02 17.49
N GLU A 18 -3.55 -7.16 16.46
CA GLU A 18 -4.20 -5.83 16.50
C GLU A 18 -5.70 -5.87 16.15
N GLY A 19 -6.29 -7.06 15.93
CA GLY A 19 -7.73 -7.25 15.70
C GLY A 19 -8.25 -6.68 14.38
N LYS A 20 -7.34 -6.27 13.48
CA LYS A 20 -7.63 -5.73 12.16
C LYS A 20 -6.66 -6.38 11.19
N LEU A 21 -7.15 -7.28 10.35
CA LEU A 21 -6.39 -7.74 9.18
C LEU A 21 -6.58 -6.69 8.07
N PRO A 22 -5.67 -5.71 7.88
CA PRO A 22 -5.69 -4.96 6.63
C PRO A 22 -5.48 -5.98 5.51
N LYS A 23 -6.30 -5.88 4.46
CA LYS A 23 -6.14 -6.72 3.29
C LYS A 23 -4.75 -6.43 2.72
N LEU A 24 -3.92 -7.48 2.63
CA LEU A 24 -2.62 -7.44 1.98
C LEU A 24 -2.81 -7.86 0.52
N ALA A 25 -2.08 -7.20 -0.38
CA ALA A 25 -1.94 -7.68 -1.75
C ALA A 25 -0.48 -7.75 -2.12
N LYS A 26 -0.15 -8.76 -2.92
CA LYS A 26 1.14 -8.93 -3.57
C LYS A 26 0.97 -8.62 -5.04
N ILE A 27 1.88 -7.85 -5.61
CA ILE A 27 1.96 -7.61 -7.05
C ILE A 27 3.41 -7.71 -7.50
N SER A 28 3.66 -8.23 -8.70
CA SER A 28 5.00 -8.28 -9.29
C SER A 28 5.05 -7.35 -10.50
N ILE A 29 5.99 -6.42 -10.50
CA ILE A 29 6.19 -5.43 -11.57
C ILE A 29 7.69 -5.40 -11.87
N ASN A 30 8.08 -5.55 -13.14
CA ASN A 30 9.49 -5.53 -13.58
C ASN A 30 10.41 -6.44 -12.74
N ASP A 31 10.01 -7.70 -12.55
CA ASP A 31 10.70 -8.72 -11.72
C ASP A 31 10.87 -8.36 -10.24
N THR A 32 10.31 -7.23 -9.79
CA THR A 32 10.28 -6.84 -8.38
C THR A 32 8.93 -7.21 -7.78
N VAL A 33 8.96 -7.81 -6.59
CA VAL A 33 7.76 -8.12 -5.82
C VAL A 33 7.47 -6.96 -4.89
N TYR A 34 6.24 -6.46 -4.96
CA TYR A 34 5.71 -5.46 -4.05
C TYR A 34 4.60 -6.08 -3.21
N VAL A 35 4.58 -5.72 -1.94
CA VAL A 35 3.46 -6.05 -1.05
C VAL A 35 2.98 -4.75 -0.45
N VAL A 36 1.68 -4.48 -0.58
CA VAL A 36 1.03 -3.32 -0.01
C VAL A 36 -0.13 -3.76 0.86
N ARG A 37 -0.55 -2.90 1.78
CA ARG A 37 -1.75 -3.10 2.58
C ARG A 37 -2.75 -1.98 2.37
N GLY A 38 -4.04 -2.28 2.52
CA GLY A 38 -5.07 -1.24 2.53
C GLY A 38 -5.10 -0.45 3.84
N PHE A 39 -5.65 0.76 3.77
CA PHE A 39 -6.09 1.53 4.93
C PHE A 39 -7.33 0.90 5.55
N ASN A 40 -7.45 1.07 6.88
CA ASN A 40 -8.77 1.08 7.49
C ASN A 40 -9.35 2.50 7.48
N ARG A 41 -10.67 2.63 7.62
CA ARG A 41 -11.37 3.94 7.55
C ARG A 41 -10.82 5.00 8.50
N LYS A 42 -10.44 4.62 9.72
CA LYS A 42 -9.88 5.55 10.71
C LYS A 42 -8.50 6.04 10.27
N GLU A 43 -7.65 5.10 9.87
CA GLU A 43 -6.29 5.37 9.41
C GLU A 43 -6.26 6.28 8.18
N TRP A 44 -7.14 6.03 7.21
CA TRP A 44 -7.29 6.90 6.03
C TRP A 44 -7.65 8.34 6.41
N LEU A 45 -8.61 8.52 7.32
CA LEU A 45 -9.03 9.86 7.74
C LEU A 45 -7.91 10.59 8.49
N GLU A 46 -7.16 9.90 9.34
CA GLU A 46 -6.01 10.48 10.04
C GLU A 46 -4.92 10.87 9.04
N PHE A 47 -4.55 9.96 8.13
CA PHE A 47 -3.54 10.18 7.11
C PHE A 47 -3.90 11.31 6.13
N ALA A 48 -5.13 11.32 5.61
CA ALA A 48 -5.60 12.38 4.71
C ALA A 48 -5.57 13.76 5.39
N ASN A 49 -5.98 13.84 6.66
CA ASN A 49 -5.89 15.08 7.43
C ASN A 49 -4.44 15.51 7.66
N GLU A 50 -3.54 14.58 7.98
CA GLU A 50 -2.11 14.88 8.12
C GLU A 50 -1.50 15.44 6.83
N ALA A 51 -1.84 14.85 5.67
CA ALA A 51 -1.38 15.32 4.37
C ALA A 51 -1.91 16.71 4.04
N MET A 52 -3.23 16.94 4.21
CA MET A 52 -3.84 18.26 3.99
C MET A 52 -3.26 19.34 4.91
N ASN A 53 -2.99 19.02 6.18
CA ASN A 53 -2.37 19.95 7.13
C ASN A 53 -0.93 20.32 6.73
N LYS A 54 -0.25 19.46 5.96
CA LYS A 54 1.07 19.74 5.38
C LYS A 54 0.98 20.49 4.03
N GLY A 55 -0.23 20.81 3.57
CA GLY A 55 -0.47 21.50 2.30
C GLY A 55 -0.50 20.57 1.08
N VAL A 56 -0.48 19.26 1.28
CA VAL A 56 -0.52 18.27 0.20
C VAL A 56 -1.97 18.09 -0.26
N GLN A 57 -2.21 18.17 -1.58
CA GLN A 57 -3.53 17.97 -2.16
C GLN A 57 -3.80 16.47 -2.36
N LEU A 58 -4.98 15.98 -2.00
CA LEU A 58 -5.32 14.55 -2.03
C LEU A 58 -5.31 13.93 -3.45
N GLU A 59 -5.41 14.74 -4.50
CA GLU A 59 -5.36 14.30 -5.91
C GLU A 59 -4.00 14.58 -6.57
N SER A 60 -2.99 14.97 -5.78
CA SER A 60 -1.65 15.26 -6.30
C SER A 60 -0.78 13.99 -6.39
N PRO A 61 0.20 13.95 -7.32
CA PRO A 61 1.21 12.90 -7.34
C PRO A 61 1.97 12.76 -6.02
N GLU A 62 2.18 13.87 -5.30
CA GLU A 62 2.82 13.84 -3.98
C GLU A 62 2.00 13.03 -2.96
N PHE A 63 0.68 13.17 -2.97
CA PHE A 63 -0.18 12.37 -2.09
C PHE A 63 -0.19 10.89 -2.45
N GLU A 64 -0.11 10.59 -3.75
CA GLU A 64 0.01 9.22 -4.27
C GLU A 64 1.28 8.55 -3.73
N GLU A 65 2.44 9.20 -3.89
CA GLU A 65 3.73 8.72 -3.42
C GLU A 65 3.75 8.54 -1.89
N LEU A 66 3.21 9.53 -1.15
CA LEU A 66 3.09 9.43 0.31
C LEU A 66 2.21 8.25 0.73
N THR A 67 1.14 7.99 -0.01
CA THR A 67 0.25 6.86 0.25
C THR A 67 0.97 5.54 0.01
N VAL A 68 1.65 5.39 -1.13
CA VAL A 68 2.42 4.18 -1.43
C VAL A 68 3.52 3.99 -0.39
N SER A 69 4.25 5.05 -0.02
CA SER A 69 5.30 5.00 1.00
C SER A 69 4.77 4.52 2.34
N ARG A 70 3.59 4.99 2.73
CA ARG A 70 2.97 4.65 4.02
C ARG A 70 2.47 3.21 4.07
N MET A 71 2.02 2.69 2.93
CA MET A 71 1.27 1.44 2.85
C MET A 71 2.04 0.28 2.23
N LEU A 72 3.23 0.56 1.68
CA LEU A 72 4.17 -0.46 1.24
C LEU A 72 4.69 -1.25 2.44
N VAL A 73 4.63 -2.57 2.30
CA VAL A 73 5.09 -3.55 3.28
C VAL A 73 6.39 -4.19 2.80
N TYR A 74 6.52 -4.44 1.49
CA TYR A 74 7.71 -5.03 0.89
C TYR A 74 7.95 -4.46 -0.52
N PRO A 75 9.21 -4.19 -0.92
CA PRO A 75 10.40 -4.18 -0.07
C PRO A 75 10.34 -3.07 0.99
N ASP A 76 10.92 -3.32 2.16
CA ASP A 76 11.03 -2.29 3.21
C ASP A 76 12.07 -1.23 2.77
N ASN A 77 11.73 0.06 2.90
CA ASN A 77 12.57 1.21 2.51
C ASN A 77 12.93 1.34 1.01
N ILE A 78 11.95 1.30 0.12
CA ILE A 78 12.18 1.71 -1.28
C ILE A 78 12.40 3.22 -1.40
N SER A 79 13.37 3.64 -2.21
CA SER A 79 13.52 5.05 -2.60
C SER A 79 12.56 5.36 -3.76
N PHE A 80 11.67 6.33 -3.55
CA PHE A 80 10.71 6.79 -4.56
C PHE A 80 11.36 7.48 -5.75
N ASP A 81 12.56 8.06 -5.57
CA ASP A 81 13.37 8.61 -6.66
C ASP A 81 13.74 7.56 -7.72
N SER A 82 13.70 6.28 -7.34
CA SER A 82 13.96 5.12 -8.20
C SER A 82 12.70 4.34 -8.60
N LEU A 83 11.52 4.75 -8.13
CA LEU A 83 10.26 4.13 -8.53
C LEU A 83 9.77 4.81 -9.82
N GLU A 84 9.64 4.06 -10.90
CA GLU A 84 9.03 4.62 -12.11
C GLU A 84 7.60 5.09 -11.79
N ALA A 85 7.21 6.27 -12.29
CA ALA A 85 5.91 6.87 -12.00
C ALA A 85 4.73 5.92 -12.25
N GLY A 86 4.83 5.03 -13.25
CA GLY A 86 3.79 4.02 -13.52
C GLY A 86 3.66 2.93 -12.45
N ILE A 87 4.73 2.65 -11.69
CA ILE A 87 4.71 1.69 -10.58
C ILE A 87 4.01 2.33 -9.37
N SER A 88 4.30 3.60 -9.08
CA SER A 88 3.63 4.35 -7.99
C SER A 88 2.11 4.31 -8.15
N THR A 89 1.62 4.66 -9.35
CA THR A 89 0.19 4.74 -9.62
C THR A 89 -0.47 3.37 -9.50
N THR A 90 0.18 2.33 -10.00
CA THR A 90 -0.32 0.95 -9.89
C THR A 90 -0.42 0.51 -8.42
N LEU A 91 0.59 0.81 -7.60
CA LEU A 91 0.59 0.48 -6.17
C LEU A 91 -0.46 1.28 -5.42
N PHE A 92 -0.62 2.57 -5.73
CA PHE A 92 -1.64 3.43 -5.15
C PHE A 92 -3.04 2.91 -5.42
N ASP A 93 -3.36 2.60 -6.68
CA ASP A 93 -4.67 2.06 -7.07
C ASP A 93 -4.98 0.78 -6.30
N LEU A 94 -3.99 -0.11 -6.17
CA LEU A 94 -4.11 -1.34 -5.39
C LEU A 94 -4.38 -1.06 -3.90
N ILE A 95 -3.68 -0.10 -3.30
CA ILE A 95 -3.92 0.34 -1.91
C ILE A 95 -5.35 0.85 -1.76
N MET A 96 -5.82 1.70 -2.67
CA MET A 96 -7.16 2.28 -2.63
C MET A 96 -8.23 1.19 -2.80
N GLN A 97 -8.01 0.19 -3.65
CA GLN A 97 -8.87 -0.98 -3.81
C GLN A 97 -8.96 -1.82 -2.53
N LEU A 98 -7.82 -2.13 -1.92
CA LEU A 98 -7.76 -2.89 -0.66
C LEU A 98 -8.48 -2.15 0.48
N SER A 99 -8.42 -0.82 0.45
CA SER A 99 -9.07 0.05 1.41
C SER A 99 -10.59 0.19 1.17
N GLY A 100 -11.09 -0.29 0.03
CA GLY A 100 -12.50 -0.17 -0.36
C GLY A 100 -12.90 1.23 -0.85
N PHE A 101 -11.94 2.02 -1.32
CA PHE A 101 -12.15 3.41 -1.76
C PHE A 101 -12.25 3.58 -3.28
N THR A 102 -12.20 2.50 -4.07
CA THR A 102 -12.31 2.55 -5.54
C THR A 102 -13.64 2.05 -6.07
N GLY A 103 -14.15 2.70 -7.11
CA GLY A 103 -15.18 2.16 -8.02
C GLY A 103 -14.68 2.17 -9.47
N ASN A 104 -13.97 1.12 -9.91
CA ASN A 104 -13.95 0.59 -11.29
C ASN A 104 -13.00 -0.61 -11.41
N SER A 105 -13.35 -1.54 -12.32
CA SER A 105 -12.69 -2.83 -12.54
C SER A 105 -11.27 -2.70 -13.10
N VAL A 106 -10.27 -2.99 -12.28
CA VAL A 106 -8.95 -3.48 -12.71
C VAL A 106 -8.92 -4.98 -12.44
N SER A 107 -8.26 -5.74 -13.32
CA SER A 107 -8.09 -7.20 -13.25
C SER A 107 -7.71 -7.68 -11.84
N GLU A 108 -8.26 -8.83 -11.45
CA GLU A 108 -8.32 -9.30 -10.06
C GLU A 108 -6.95 -9.33 -9.37
N PRO A 109 -6.75 -8.60 -8.26
CA PRO A 109 -5.57 -8.76 -7.43
C PRO A 109 -5.56 -10.13 -6.73
N GLU A 110 -4.40 -10.77 -6.66
CA GLU A 110 -4.23 -11.98 -5.86
C GLU A 110 -4.14 -11.61 -4.37
N PHE A 111 -5.20 -11.92 -3.62
CA PHE A 111 -5.30 -11.68 -2.19
C PHE A 111 -4.53 -12.76 -1.41
N ILE A 112 -3.62 -12.35 -0.52
CA ILE A 112 -2.77 -13.25 0.27
C ILE A 112 -3.01 -13.17 1.78
#